data_AF-A0A063ZCK2-F1
#
_entry.id   AF-A0A063ZCK2-F1
#
_cell.length_a   1.000
_cell.length_b   1.000
_cell.length_c   1.000
_cell.angle_alpha   90.00
_cell.angle_beta   90.00
_cell.angle_gamma   90.00
#
_symmetry.space_group_name_H-M   'P 1'
#
loop_
_entity.id
_entity.type
_entity.pdbx_description
1 polymer ?
#
loop_
_entity_poly.entity_id
_entity_poly.type
_entity_poly.pdbx_seq_one_letter_code
_entity_poly.pdbx_strand_id
1 'polypeptide(L)' 'MARMYARRRGTSSSVRPYRKEAPEWSNTDATEIEKIVVDLRKDGMSTSQIGLVLRDRYAVP' A
#
# COMPACT_ATOMS: atom_id res chain seq x y z
N MET A 1 -1.80 2.66 21.64
CA MET A 1 -3.23 2.75 22.03
C MET A 1 -3.70 1.39 22.55
N ALA A 2 -4.59 1.36 23.53
CA ALA A 2 -5.25 0.10 23.92
C ALA A 2 -6.29 -0.29 22.86
N ARG A 3 -6.55 -1.58 22.68
CA ARG A 3 -7.60 -2.04 21.76
C ARG A 3 -8.99 -1.60 22.28
N MET A 4 -9.86 -1.17 21.36
CA MET A 4 -11.19 -0.62 21.69
C MET A 4 -12.03 -1.54 22.59
N TYR A 5 -11.98 -2.87 22.35
CA TYR A 5 -12.75 -3.87 23.10
C TYR A 5 -11.87 -4.87 23.87
N ALA A 6 -10.58 -4.56 24.11
CA ALA A 6 -9.69 -5.45 24.85
C ALA A 6 -8.64 -4.68 25.66
N ARG A 7 -8.37 -5.13 26.90
CA ARG A 7 -7.39 -4.52 27.82
C ARG A 7 -5.91 -4.78 27.46
N ARG A 8 -5.61 -5.08 26.19
CA ARG A 8 -4.25 -5.33 25.68
C ARG A 8 -3.71 -4.09 24.96
N ARG A 9 -2.40 -3.82 25.10
CA ARG A 9 -1.72 -2.62 24.59
C ARG A 9 -0.66 -2.96 23.53
N GLY A 10 -1.04 -3.68 22.48
CA GLY A 10 -0.13 -3.97 21.36
C GLY A 10 0.19 -2.71 20.54
N THR A 11 1.42 -2.63 20.02
CA THR A 11 1.96 -1.47 19.29
C THR A 11 2.41 -1.78 17.86
N SER A 12 1.93 -2.88 17.27
CA SER A 12 2.25 -3.22 15.87
C SER A 12 1.53 -2.30 14.88
N SER A 13 2.28 -1.48 14.16
CA SER A 13 1.78 -0.66 13.04
C SER A 13 2.87 -0.48 12.00
N SER A 14 2.49 -0.29 10.73
CA SER A 14 3.41 0.09 9.67
C SER A 14 3.99 1.49 9.94
N VAL A 15 5.31 1.64 9.83
CA VAL A 15 6.00 2.93 9.92
C VAL A 15 6.39 3.34 8.51
N ARG A 16 5.87 4.48 8.03
CA ARG A 16 6.23 5.02 6.72
C ARG A 16 7.68 5.51 6.75
N PRO A 17 8.54 5.14 5.78
CA PRO A 17 9.88 5.69 5.67
C PRO A 17 9.83 7.21 5.48
N TYR A 18 10.75 7.94 6.14
CA TYR A 18 10.92 9.37 5.89
C TYR A 18 11.72 9.54 4.60
N ARG A 19 11.01 9.58 3.47
CA ARG A 19 11.57 9.87 2.14
C ARG A 19 10.64 10.84 1.41
N LYS A 20 11.23 11.85 0.77
CA LYS A 20 10.49 12.84 -0.04
C LYS A 20 10.35 12.41 -1.49
N GLU A 21 11.20 11.50 -1.95
CA GLU A 21 11.28 11.04 -3.33
C GLU A 21 11.11 9.52 -3.41
N ALA A 22 10.58 9.07 -4.53
CA ALA A 22 10.44 7.65 -4.83
C ALA A 22 11.85 7.04 -5.04
N PRO A 23 12.13 5.84 -4.48
CA PRO A 23 13.41 5.17 -4.69
C PRO A 23 13.64 4.83 -6.17
N GLU A 24 14.90 4.77 -6.63
CA GLU A 24 15.25 4.47 -8.03
C GLU A 24 14.77 3.10 -8.53
N TRP A 25 14.51 2.15 -7.62
CA TRP A 25 13.97 0.82 -7.94
C TRP A 25 12.44 0.77 -7.98
N SER A 26 11.77 1.82 -7.52
CA SER A 26 10.31 1.92 -7.59
C SER A 26 9.93 2.38 -8.98
N ASN A 27 8.98 1.69 -9.59
CA ASN A 27 8.45 2.11 -10.88
C ASN A 27 7.75 3.47 -10.70
N THR A 28 8.27 4.52 -11.33
CA THR A 28 7.76 5.89 -11.21
C THR A 28 6.77 6.26 -12.31
N ASP A 29 6.50 5.33 -13.25
CA ASP A 29 5.57 5.54 -14.36
C ASP A 29 4.11 5.54 -13.87
N ALA A 30 3.64 6.73 -13.50
CA ALA A 30 2.27 6.96 -13.01
C ALA A 30 1.20 6.42 -13.98
N THR A 31 1.45 6.51 -15.29
CA THR A 31 0.48 6.07 -16.31
C THR A 31 0.27 4.55 -16.37
N GLU A 32 1.28 3.76 -16.01
CA GLU A 32 1.16 2.30 -15.93
C GLU A 32 0.44 1.89 -14.65
N ILE A 33 0.80 2.53 -13.53
CA ILE A 33 0.19 2.29 -12.22
C ILE A 33 -1.31 2.59 -12.25
N GLU A 34 -1.73 3.69 -12.87
CA GLU A 34 -3.14 4.04 -13.00
C GLU A 34 -3.94 2.98 -13.78
N LYS A 35 -3.37 2.43 -14.86
CA LYS A 35 -4.01 1.35 -15.63
C LYS A 35 -4.19 0.10 -14.79
N ILE A 36 -3.14 -0.33 -14.08
CA ILE A 36 -3.17 -1.49 -13.19
C ILE A 36 -4.22 -1.30 -12.08
N VAL A 37 -4.30 -0.10 -11.49
CA VAL A 37 -5.32 0.22 -10.47
C VAL A 37 -6.73 0.09 -11.03
N VAL A 38 -6.97 0.64 -12.23
CA VAL A 38 -8.29 0.58 -12.88
C VAL A 38 -8.67 -0.87 -13.19
N ASP A 39 -7.73 -1.68 -13.67
CA ASP A 39 -8.01 -3.07 -14.01
C ASP A 39 -8.24 -3.94 -12.76
N LEU A 40 -7.41 -3.81 -11.72
CA LEU A 40 -7.65 -4.48 -10.44
C LEU A 40 -8.95 -4.03 -9.76
N ARG A 41 -9.38 -2.79 -10.00
CA ARG A 41 -10.66 -2.29 -9.50
C ARG A 41 -11.84 -2.88 -10.26
N LYS A 42 -11.73 -3.06 -11.58
CA LYS A 42 -12.73 -3.79 -12.39
C LYS A 42 -12.84 -5.25 -11.96
N ASP A 43 -11.72 -5.86 -11.57
CA ASP A 43 -11.67 -7.22 -11.00
C ASP A 43 -12.32 -7.32 -9.61
N GLY A 44 -12.86 -6.22 -9.07
CA GLY A 44 -13.62 -6.19 -7.82
C GLY A 44 -12.74 -6.10 -6.57
N MET A 45 -11.43 -5.87 -6.70
CA MET A 45 -10.55 -5.75 -5.55
C MET A 45 -10.86 -4.49 -4.73
N SER A 46 -10.75 -4.62 -3.40
CA SER A 46 -10.84 -3.49 -2.48
C SER A 46 -9.58 -2.61 -2.58
N THR A 47 -9.70 -1.33 -2.23
CA THR A 47 -8.57 -0.39 -2.26
C THR A 47 -7.38 -0.86 -1.42
N SER A 48 -7.63 -1.49 -0.27
CA SER A 48 -6.59 -2.09 0.57
C SER A 48 -5.85 -3.25 -0.10
N GLN A 49 -6.56 -4.09 -0.85
CA GLN A 49 -5.96 -5.20 -1.61
C GLN A 49 -5.15 -4.68 -2.80
N ILE A 50 -5.65 -3.67 -3.50
CA ILE A 50 -4.93 -3.03 -4.61
C ILE A 50 -3.60 -2.47 -4.12
N GLY A 51 -3.59 -1.74 -2.99
CA GLY A 51 -2.36 -1.22 -2.39
C GLY A 51 -1.36 -2.32 -1.99
N LEU A 52 -1.84 -3.46 -1.49
CA LEU A 52 -0.99 -4.61 -1.19
C LEU A 52 -0.36 -5.21 -2.46
N VAL A 53 -1.14 -5.38 -3.52
CA VAL A 53 -0.65 -5.92 -4.80
C VAL A 53 0.40 -4.99 -5.43
N LEU A 54 0.16 -3.68 -5.40
CA LEU A 54 1.12 -2.68 -5.91
C LEU A 54 2.43 -2.69 -5.13
N ARG A 55 2.36 -2.79 -3.79
CA ARG A 55 3.55 -2.86 -2.95
C ARG A 55 4.33 -4.16 -3.13
N ASP A 56 3.63 -5.30 -3.16
CA ASP A 56 4.25 -6.62 -3.10
C ASP A 56 4.72 -7.12 -4.49
N ARG A 57 4.02 -6.75 -5.58
CA ARG A 57 4.36 -7.20 -6.94
C ARG A 57 5.08 -6.15 -7.79
N TYR A 58 4.72 -4.89 -7.62
CA TYR A 58 5.23 -3.80 -8.46
C TYR A 58 6.26 -2.92 -7.72
N ALA A 59 6.60 -3.29 -6.49
CA ALA A 59 7.58 -2.60 -5.65
C ALA A 59 7.27 -1.09 -5.52
N VAL A 60 5.99 -0.72 -5.48
CA VAL A 60 5.53 0.67 -5.29
C VAL A 60 5.38 0.93 -3.78
N PRO A 61 6.24 1.75 -3.16
CA PRO A 61 6.26 1.98 -1.71
C PRO A 61 5.27 3.04 -1.20
#